data_AF-A0A5J4DS43-F1
#
_entry.id   AF-A0A5J4DS43-F1
#
_cell.length_a   1.000
_cell.length_b   1.000
_cell.length_c   1.000
_cell.angle_alpha   90.00
_cell.angle_beta   90.00
_cell.angle_gamma   90.00
#
_symmetry.space_group_name_H-M   'P 1'
#
loop_
_entity.id
_entity.type
_entity.pdbx_description
1 polymer ?
#
loop_
_entity_poly.entity_id
_entity_poly.type
_entity_poly.pdbx_seq_one_letter_code
_entity_poly.pdbx_strand_id
1 'polypeptide(L)' 'MLGRFAEAELQSMGVDDLGSFEKLLALPDPDVEKWLINDQKGGDQDLQAIVKRVRRFHGLET' A
#
# COMPACT_ATOMS: atom_id res chain seq x y z
N MET A 1 2.66 -3.57 -9.78
CA MET A 1 1.68 -4.01 -8.76
C MET A 1 0.73 -2.87 -8.39
N LEU A 2 1.26 -1.75 -7.87
CA LEU A 2 0.46 -0.62 -7.41
C LEU A 2 -0.49 -0.02 -8.45
N GLY A 3 -0.10 0.04 -9.74
CA GLY A 3 -0.98 0.54 -10.81
C GLY A 3 -2.30 -0.24 -10.94
N ARG A 4 -2.25 -1.59 -10.95
CA ARG A 4 -3.46 -2.42 -11.00
C ARG A 4 -4.34 -2.27 -9.76
N PHE A 5 -3.72 -2.09 -8.60
CA PHE A 5 -4.45 -1.83 -7.36
C PHE A 5 -5.15 -0.47 -7.42
N ALA A 6 -4.48 0.57 -7.90
CA ALA A 6 -5.08 1.89 -8.11
C ALA A 6 -6.28 1.79 -9.08
N GLU A 7 -6.13 1.15 -10.23
CA GLU A 7 -7.23 1.03 -11.20
C GLU A 7 -8.48 0.34 -10.61
N ALA A 8 -8.29 -0.63 -9.72
CA ALA A 8 -9.37 -1.40 -9.12
C ALA A 8 -10.00 -0.73 -7.88
N GLU A 9 -9.19 -0.13 -7.01
CA GLU A 9 -9.62 0.30 -5.67
C GLU A 9 -9.73 1.82 -5.51
N LEU A 10 -9.13 2.63 -6.40
CA LEU A 10 -9.07 4.10 -6.26
C LEU A 10 -10.46 4.75 -6.19
N GLN A 11 -11.47 4.18 -6.87
CA GLN A 11 -12.85 4.69 -6.80
C GLN A 11 -13.55 4.40 -5.47
N SER A 12 -13.06 3.41 -4.72
CA SER A 12 -13.59 2.99 -3.42
C SER A 12 -12.77 3.55 -2.25
N MET A 13 -11.66 4.25 -2.51
CA MET A 13 -10.83 4.87 -1.48
C MET A 13 -11.45 6.18 -0.98
N GLY A 14 -11.49 6.34 0.34
CA GLY A 14 -11.76 7.64 0.95
C GLY A 14 -10.55 8.57 0.88
N VAL A 15 -10.72 9.82 1.31
CA VAL A 15 -9.64 10.83 1.31
C VAL A 15 -8.42 10.39 2.13
N ASP A 16 -8.65 9.71 3.24
CA ASP A 16 -7.59 9.23 4.14
C ASP A 16 -6.78 8.08 3.51
N ASP A 17 -7.46 7.11 2.88
CA ASP A 17 -6.83 6.03 2.11
C ASP A 17 -6.04 6.58 0.91
N LEU A 18 -6.57 7.61 0.25
CA LEU A 18 -5.90 8.24 -0.88
C LEU A 18 -4.58 8.89 -0.43
N GLY A 19 -4.60 9.63 0.69
CA GLY A 19 -3.40 10.27 1.23
C GLY A 19 -2.33 9.25 1.63
N SER A 20 -2.70 8.11 2.20
CA SER A 20 -1.74 7.06 2.56
C SER A 20 -1.25 6.28 1.35
N PHE A 21 -2.08 6.10 0.32
CA PHE A 21 -1.65 5.58 -0.97
C PHE A 21 -0.68 6.53 -1.69
N GLU A 22 -0.92 7.83 -1.68
CA GLU A 22 -0.02 8.84 -2.23
C GLU A 22 1.34 8.86 -1.51
N LYS A 23 1.34 8.75 -0.17
CA LYS A 23 2.59 8.58 0.60
C LYS A 23 3.36 7.35 0.19
N LEU A 24 2.67 6.22 -0.05
CA LEU A 24 3.29 5.00 -0.54
C LEU A 24 3.89 5.19 -1.95
N LEU A 25 3.19 5.89 -2.84
CA LEU A 25 3.69 6.22 -4.20
C LEU A 25 4.87 7.20 -4.20
N ALA A 26 4.98 8.03 -3.18
CA ALA A 26 6.09 8.96 -3.01
C ALA A 26 7.39 8.29 -2.52
N LEU A 27 7.33 7.03 -2.06
CA LEU A 27 8.51 6.28 -1.66
C LEU A 27 9.32 5.80 -2.87
N PRO A 28 10.65 5.63 -2.71
CA PRO A 28 11.46 4.94 -3.70
C PRO A 28 10.96 3.49 -3.91
N ASP A 29 11.01 3.00 -5.15
CA ASP A 29 10.70 1.59 -5.47
C ASP A 29 11.33 0.55 -4.51
N PRO A 30 12.63 0.62 -4.14
CA PRO A 30 13.21 -0.35 -3.22
C PRO A 30 12.59 -0.31 -1.82
N ASP A 31 12.07 0.83 -1.39
CA ASP A 31 11.38 0.95 -0.10
C ASP A 31 9.94 0.48 -0.22
N VAL A 32 9.25 0.77 -1.32
CA VAL A 32 7.93 0.19 -1.63
C VAL A 32 8.00 -1.34 -1.63
N GLU A 33 9.00 -1.93 -2.28
CA GLU A 33 9.20 -3.38 -2.28
C GLU A 33 9.44 -3.91 -0.87
N LYS A 34 10.28 -3.24 -0.05
CA LYS A 34 10.48 -3.64 1.35
C LYS A 34 9.17 -3.63 2.14
N TRP A 35 8.31 -2.65 1.91
CA TRP A 35 6.99 -2.55 2.55
C TRP A 35 6.03 -3.66 2.10
N LEU A 36 6.05 -4.03 0.82
CA LEU A 36 5.18 -5.08 0.27
C LEU A 36 5.65 -6.50 0.64
N ILE A 37 6.96 -6.72 0.70
CA ILE A 37 7.58 -8.03 0.94
C ILE A 37 7.77 -8.29 2.43
N ASN A 38 8.24 -7.30 3.20
CA ASN A 38 8.48 -7.45 4.63
C ASN A 38 7.37 -6.80 5.43
N ASP A 39 6.90 -7.49 6.46
CA ASP A 39 5.98 -6.93 7.45
C ASP A 39 6.73 -5.87 8.26
N GLN A 40 6.60 -4.59 7.87
CA GLN A 40 7.22 -3.44 8.53
C GLN A 40 6.49 -3.15 9.86
N LYS A 41 6.71 -4.00 10.86
CA LYS A 41 6.19 -3.80 12.22
C LYS A 41 6.83 -2.57 12.85
N GLY A 42 6.04 -1.52 13.07
CA GLY A 42 6.45 -0.33 13.79
C GLY A 42 6.65 0.93 12.94
N GLY A 43 6.37 0.86 11.63
CA GLY A 43 6.29 2.04 10.78
C GLY A 43 4.95 2.78 10.88
N ASP A 44 4.78 3.83 10.07
CA ASP A 44 3.56 4.64 9.97
C ASP A 44 2.31 3.74 9.83
N GLN A 45 1.37 3.87 10.76
CA GLN A 45 0.19 3.00 10.84
C GLN A 45 -0.71 3.16 9.61
N ASP A 46 -0.71 4.35 9.03
CA ASP A 46 -1.43 4.75 7.83
C ASP A 46 -0.88 4.00 6.60
N LEU A 47 0.45 3.95 6.45
CA LEU A 47 1.10 3.13 5.43
C LEU A 47 0.87 1.63 5.66
N GLN A 48 0.90 1.17 6.91
CA GLN A 48 0.65 -0.25 7.19
C GLN A 48 -0.75 -0.70 6.75
N ALA A 49 -1.77 0.15 6.94
CA ALA A 49 -3.13 -0.16 6.52
C ALA A 49 -3.26 -0.32 5.00
N ILE A 50 -2.73 0.65 4.23
CA ILE A 50 -2.80 0.61 2.76
C ILE A 50 -1.94 -0.52 2.18
N VAL A 51 -0.73 -0.74 2.73
CA VAL A 51 0.16 -1.84 2.33
C VAL A 51 -0.49 -3.19 2.56
N LYS A 52 -1.20 -3.38 3.68
CA LYS A 52 -1.96 -4.60 3.94
C LYS A 52 -3.08 -4.81 2.91
N ARG A 53 -3.81 -3.75 2.53
CA ARG A 53 -4.81 -3.83 1.45
C ARG A 53 -4.19 -4.20 0.11
N VAL A 54 -3.06 -3.59 -0.26
CA VAL A 54 -2.32 -3.91 -1.50
C VAL A 54 -1.87 -5.37 -1.50
N ARG A 55 -1.29 -5.84 -0.38
CA ARG A 55 -0.87 -7.24 -0.24
C ARG A 55 -2.03 -8.20 -0.39
N ARG A 56 -3.17 -7.92 0.26
CA ARG A 56 -4.41 -8.69 0.12
C ARG A 56 -4.93 -8.74 -1.32
N PHE A 57 -4.96 -7.60 -2.01
CA PHE A 57 -5.38 -7.53 -3.41
C PHE A 57 -4.50 -8.39 -4.33
N HIS A 58 -3.21 -8.47 -4.04
CA HIS A 58 -2.25 -9.29 -4.80
C HIS A 58 -2.09 -10.73 -4.30
N GLY A 59 -2.79 -11.14 -3.23
CA GLY A 59 -2.66 -12.49 -2.65
C GLY A 59 -1.34 -12.74 -1.93
N LEU A 60 -0.72 -11.71 -1.37
CA LEU A 60 0.56 -11.75 -0.63
C LEU A 60 0.36 -11.91 0.89
N GLU A 61 -0.83 -12.31 1.32
CA GLU A 61 -1.17 -12.66 2.70
C GLU A 61 -0.69 -14.09 2.96
N THR A 62 0.54 -14.26 3.43
CA THR A 62 1.03 -15.51 4.03
C THR A 62 0.77 -15.56 5.51
#